data_AF-A0A2D8NQW3-F1
#
_entry.id   AF-A0A2D8NQW3-F1
#
_cell.length_a   1.000
_cell.length_b   1.000
_cell.length_c   1.000
_cell.angle_alpha   90.00
_cell.angle_beta   90.00
_cell.angle_gamma   90.00
#
_symmetry.space_group_name_H-M   'P 1'
#
loop_
_entity.id
_entity.type
_entity.pdbx_description
1 polymer ?
#
loop_
_entity_poly.entity_id
_entity_poly.type
_entity_poly.pdbx_seq_one_letter_code
_entity_poly.pdbx_strand_id
1 'polypeptide(L)'
;MARERKQNTRIRGLDAPRGRSGVLGRTPQPSRDRFGRFTEWIARAMGTPAFLVILSGFCAAWLAWNTLMPVDLRFDSAANGFTALTLMLSLQASYAAPLILLAQNRQDDRDRVQIEQDRQRAERNLADTEYLAREIVALRMAVNDMKGDVLTKDVLRGELKKMLTHLDDAPRKESSTT
;
A
#
# COMPACT_ATOMS: atom_id res chain seq x y z
N MET A 1 -3.37 -52.73 -47.43
CA MET A 1 -2.59 -52.76 -46.16
C MET A 1 -3.04 -51.59 -45.30
N ALA A 2 -3.51 -51.89 -44.09
CA ALA A 2 -4.24 -50.99 -43.21
C ALA A 2 -3.36 -49.87 -42.66
N ARG A 3 -3.86 -48.63 -42.66
CA ARG A 3 -3.24 -47.48 -41.99
C ARG A 3 -3.63 -47.51 -40.51
N GLU A 4 -2.67 -47.79 -39.64
CA GLU A 4 -2.77 -47.62 -38.20
C GLU A 4 -3.16 -46.19 -37.84
N ARG A 5 -4.34 -46.01 -37.26
CA ARG A 5 -4.71 -44.78 -36.54
C ARG A 5 -4.04 -44.81 -35.17
N LYS A 6 -2.92 -44.10 -35.00
CA LYS A 6 -2.39 -43.77 -33.68
C LYS A 6 -3.35 -42.80 -32.97
N GLN A 7 -4.06 -43.32 -31.97
CA GLN A 7 -4.76 -42.53 -30.96
C GLN A 7 -3.73 -41.73 -30.16
N ASN A 8 -3.73 -40.40 -30.33
CA ASN A 8 -2.97 -39.49 -29.47
C ASN A 8 -3.90 -38.99 -28.36
N THR A 9 -3.94 -39.75 -27.26
CA THR A 9 -4.60 -39.36 -26.02
C THR A 9 -3.77 -38.26 -25.36
N ARG A 10 -4.08 -36.99 -25.67
CA ARG A 10 -3.54 -35.86 -24.93
C ARG A 10 -4.14 -35.86 -23.54
N ILE A 11 -3.36 -36.33 -22.57
CA ILE A 11 -3.62 -36.14 -21.14
C ILE A 11 -3.70 -34.63 -20.90
N ARG A 12 -4.90 -34.18 -20.48
CA ARG A 12 -5.18 -32.80 -20.10
C ARG A 12 -4.63 -32.63 -18.68
N GLY A 13 -3.48 -31.96 -18.56
CA GLY A 13 -2.87 -31.64 -17.27
C GLY A 13 -3.84 -30.89 -16.37
N LEU A 14 -3.95 -31.32 -15.11
CA LEU A 14 -4.78 -30.77 -14.04
C LEU A 14 -4.01 -29.78 -13.16
N ASP A 15 -3.13 -28.96 -13.75
CA ASP A 15 -2.39 -27.92 -13.04
C ASP A 15 -2.58 -26.57 -13.74
N ALA A 16 -3.77 -25.99 -13.58
CA ALA A 16 -3.99 -24.57 -13.79
C ALA A 16 -4.53 -24.00 -12.48
N PRO A 17 -3.78 -23.14 -11.77
CA PRO A 17 -4.29 -22.50 -10.57
C PRO A 17 -5.52 -21.69 -10.97
N ARG A 18 -6.64 -21.93 -10.28
CA ARG A 18 -7.90 -21.19 -10.43
C ARG A 18 -7.68 -19.73 -10.03
N GLY A 19 -7.17 -18.92 -10.95
CA GLY A 19 -7.15 -17.47 -10.88
C GLY A 19 -8.56 -16.93 -11.03
N ARG A 20 -9.28 -16.81 -9.91
CA ARG A 20 -10.25 -15.75 -9.58
C ARG A 20 -10.76 -14.93 -10.79
N SER A 21 -11.76 -15.49 -11.50
CA SER A 21 -12.62 -14.71 -12.39
C SER A 21 -13.37 -13.67 -11.57
N GLY A 22 -12.97 -12.41 -11.73
CA GLY A 22 -13.59 -11.29 -11.04
C GLY A 22 -12.90 -9.97 -11.37
N VAL A 23 -12.44 -9.78 -12.60
CA VAL A 23 -12.06 -8.46 -13.09
C VAL A 23 -13.30 -7.91 -13.80
N LEU A 24 -14.15 -7.24 -13.03
CA LEU A 24 -15.09 -6.28 -13.61
C LEU A 24 -14.27 -5.35 -14.51
N GLY A 25 -14.62 -5.33 -15.80
CA GLY A 25 -14.02 -4.45 -16.78
C GLY A 25 -14.10 -3.02 -16.29
N ARG A 26 -12.96 -2.47 -15.86
CA ARG A 26 -12.78 -1.04 -15.67
C ARG A 26 -12.86 -0.44 -17.07
N THR A 27 -14.05 0.01 -17.45
CA THR A 27 -14.24 0.82 -18.64
C THR A 27 -13.27 1.99 -18.55
N PRO A 28 -12.38 2.19 -19.55
CA PRO A 28 -11.52 3.36 -19.56
C PRO A 28 -12.44 4.55 -19.81
N GLN A 29 -12.81 5.29 -18.76
CA GLN A 29 -13.59 6.52 -18.92
C GLN A 29 -12.74 7.55 -19.69
N PRO A 30 -13.07 7.85 -20.96
CA PRO A 30 -12.33 8.81 -21.74
C PRO A 30 -12.98 10.18 -21.51
N SER A 31 -12.40 11.00 -20.62
CA SER A 31 -12.55 12.48 -20.55
C SER A 31 -12.09 13.11 -19.23
N ARG A 32 -11.86 12.32 -18.17
CA ARG A 32 -11.60 12.81 -16.79
C ARG A 32 -10.20 13.42 -16.56
N ASP A 33 -9.33 13.35 -17.57
CA ASP A 33 -7.89 13.62 -17.46
C ASP A 33 -7.53 15.11 -17.72
N ARG A 34 -8.29 15.80 -18.58
CA ARG A 34 -8.07 17.24 -18.83
C ARG A 34 -8.53 18.10 -17.65
N PHE A 35 -9.73 17.82 -17.14
CA PHE A 35 -10.27 18.52 -15.97
C PHE A 35 -9.48 18.20 -14.70
N GLY A 36 -9.01 16.94 -14.58
CA GLY A 36 -8.16 16.52 -13.46
C GLY A 36 -6.82 17.26 -13.40
N ARG A 37 -6.12 17.37 -14.54
CA ARG A 37 -4.86 18.12 -14.62
C ARG A 37 -5.05 19.62 -14.37
N PHE A 38 -6.15 20.20 -14.83
CA PHE A 38 -6.50 21.61 -14.55
C PHE A 38 -6.75 21.84 -13.07
N THR A 39 -7.52 20.97 -12.40
CA THR A 39 -7.75 21.07 -10.95
C THR A 39 -6.48 20.85 -10.13
N GLU A 40 -5.59 19.96 -10.55
CA GLU A 40 -4.31 19.73 -9.88
C GLU A 40 -3.37 20.94 -10.02
N TRP A 41 -3.35 21.58 -11.19
CA TRP A 41 -2.61 22.82 -11.41
C TRP A 41 -3.15 23.96 -10.53
N ILE A 42 -4.47 24.13 -10.46
CA ILE A 42 -5.10 25.13 -9.57
C ILE A 42 -4.79 24.84 -8.10
N ALA A 43 -4.90 23.60 -7.66
CA ALA A 43 -4.60 23.23 -6.27
C ALA A 43 -3.15 23.54 -5.91
N ARG A 44 -2.21 23.26 -6.82
CA ARG A 44 -0.79 23.59 -6.63
C ARG A 44 -0.54 25.10 -6.69
N ALA A 45 -1.27 25.82 -7.53
CA ALA A 45 -1.18 27.27 -7.64
C ALA A 45 -1.67 27.97 -6.36
N MET A 46 -2.83 27.58 -5.81
CA MET A 46 -3.38 28.21 -4.59
C MET A 46 -2.52 27.99 -3.34
N GLY A 47 -1.81 26.87 -3.24
CA GLY A 47 -0.97 26.54 -2.08
C GLY A 47 0.44 27.16 -2.09
N THR A 48 0.82 27.87 -3.16
CA THR A 48 2.18 28.41 -3.31
C THR A 48 2.22 29.91 -2.98
N PRO A 49 3.22 30.41 -2.21
CA PRO A 49 3.37 31.85 -1.92
C PRO A 49 3.44 32.73 -3.17
N ALA A 50 3.89 32.17 -4.30
CA ALA A 50 3.95 32.85 -5.59
C ALA A 50 2.57 33.34 -6.08
N PHE A 51 1.48 32.63 -5.78
CA PHE A 51 0.13 33.08 -6.19
C PHE A 51 -0.26 34.38 -5.50
N LEU A 52 0.02 34.50 -4.20
CA LEU A 52 -0.23 35.72 -3.44
C LEU A 52 0.59 36.89 -4.00
N VAL A 53 1.87 36.66 -4.33
CA VAL A 53 2.73 37.70 -4.92
C VAL A 53 2.19 38.20 -6.26
N ILE A 54 1.78 37.29 -7.15
CA ILE A 54 1.20 37.65 -8.45
C ILE A 54 -0.11 38.41 -8.28
N LEU A 55 -0.99 37.95 -7.38
CA LEU A 55 -2.28 38.60 -7.10
C LEU A 55 -2.08 40.00 -6.51
N SER A 56 -1.19 40.15 -5.53
CA SER A 56 -0.84 41.45 -4.95
C SER A 56 -0.22 42.38 -5.99
N GLY A 57 0.65 41.85 -6.87
CA GLY A 57 1.23 42.62 -7.97
C GLY A 57 0.17 43.10 -8.97
N PHE A 58 -0.80 42.24 -9.31
CA PHE A 58 -1.94 42.61 -10.15
C PHE A 58 -2.78 43.73 -9.53
N CYS A 59 -3.15 43.60 -8.25
CA CYS A 59 -3.89 44.63 -7.53
C CYS A 59 -3.11 45.96 -7.48
N ALA A 60 -1.81 45.91 -7.19
CA ALA A 60 -0.96 47.10 -7.15
C ALA A 60 -0.81 47.76 -8.51
N ALA A 61 -0.61 46.98 -9.59
CA ALA A 61 -0.53 47.48 -10.95
C ALA A 61 -1.86 48.11 -11.40
N TRP A 62 -3.00 47.50 -11.06
CA TRP A 62 -4.33 48.03 -11.35
C TRP A 62 -4.57 49.37 -10.65
N LEU A 63 -4.20 49.46 -9.37
CA LEU A 63 -4.28 50.69 -8.57
C LEU A 63 -3.38 51.77 -9.18
N ALA A 64 -2.13 51.43 -9.50
CA ALA A 64 -1.17 52.36 -10.09
C ALA A 64 -1.65 52.88 -11.46
N TRP A 65 -2.17 52.01 -12.33
CA TRP A 65 -2.71 52.39 -13.63
C TRP A 65 -3.87 53.37 -13.50
N ASN A 66 -4.87 53.03 -12.67
CA ASN A 66 -6.07 53.86 -12.52
C ASN A 66 -5.84 55.14 -11.70
N THR A 67 -4.78 55.22 -10.89
CA THR A 67 -4.43 56.45 -10.14
C THR A 67 -3.54 57.40 -10.94
N LEU A 68 -2.58 56.88 -11.71
CA LEU A 68 -1.59 57.68 -12.43
C LEU A 68 -2.08 58.17 -13.81
N MET A 69 -3.04 57.50 -14.46
CA MET A 69 -3.56 57.94 -15.75
C MET A 69 -4.48 59.17 -15.66
N PRO A 70 -4.61 59.99 -16.73
CA PRO A 70 -5.59 61.07 -16.83
C PRO A 70 -7.04 60.58 -16.73
N VAL A 71 -7.96 61.43 -16.23
CA VAL A 71 -9.36 61.09 -15.92
C VAL A 71 -10.11 60.44 -17.09
N ASP A 72 -9.80 60.82 -18.33
CA ASP A 72 -10.47 60.33 -19.53
C ASP A 72 -10.11 58.87 -19.91
N LEU A 73 -9.05 58.31 -19.32
CA LEU A 73 -8.59 56.93 -19.57
C LEU A 73 -8.75 56.01 -18.33
N ARG A 74 -9.31 56.54 -17.23
CA ARG A 74 -9.53 55.76 -16.01
C ARG A 74 -10.76 54.88 -16.17
N PHE A 75 -10.54 53.58 -16.28
CA PHE A 75 -11.62 52.59 -16.32
C PHE A 75 -12.25 52.38 -14.92
N ASP A 76 -11.48 52.57 -13.85
CA ASP A 76 -11.88 52.34 -12.47
C ASP A 76 -11.39 53.50 -11.57
N SER A 77 -12.21 54.54 -11.42
CA SER A 77 -11.80 55.77 -10.72
C SER A 77 -11.67 55.57 -9.21
N ALA A 78 -10.60 56.11 -8.63
CA ALA A 78 -10.37 56.14 -7.18
C ALA A 78 -11.51 56.83 -6.40
N ALA A 79 -12.28 57.74 -7.04
CA ALA A 79 -13.43 58.41 -6.44
C ALA A 79 -14.57 57.45 -6.05
N ASN A 80 -14.69 56.31 -6.75
CA ASN A 80 -15.71 55.29 -6.50
C ASN A 80 -15.13 54.09 -5.73
N GLY A 81 -13.93 54.22 -5.16
CA GLY A 81 -13.30 53.18 -4.35
C GLY A 81 -12.91 51.91 -5.12
N PHE A 82 -12.57 52.03 -6.41
CA PHE A 82 -12.23 50.89 -7.27
C PHE A 82 -13.36 49.84 -7.36
N THR A 83 -14.56 50.30 -7.75
CA THR A 83 -15.76 49.46 -7.82
C THR A 83 -15.56 48.28 -8.75
N ALA A 84 -14.88 48.47 -9.89
CA ALA A 84 -14.68 47.38 -10.86
C ALA A 84 -13.79 46.27 -10.29
N LEU A 85 -12.67 46.64 -9.65
CA LEU A 85 -11.79 45.69 -8.98
C LEU A 85 -12.52 44.93 -7.87
N THR A 86 -13.34 45.64 -7.08
CA THR A 86 -14.11 45.03 -5.98
C THR A 86 -15.14 44.02 -6.50
N LEU A 87 -15.86 44.36 -7.57
CA LEU A 87 -16.82 43.47 -8.21
C LEU A 87 -16.11 42.23 -8.77
N MET A 88 -14.94 42.41 -9.39
CA MET A 88 -14.16 41.31 -9.94
C MET A 88 -13.63 40.37 -8.85
N LEU A 89 -13.11 40.90 -7.74
CA LEU A 89 -12.65 40.08 -6.60
C LEU A 89 -13.82 39.34 -5.93
N SER A 90 -14.99 39.98 -5.80
CA SER A 90 -16.19 39.34 -5.26
C SER A 90 -16.66 38.19 -6.14
N LEU A 91 -16.66 38.38 -7.47
CA LEU A 91 -16.92 37.32 -8.43
C LEU A 91 -15.88 36.19 -8.33
N GLN A 92 -14.60 36.54 -8.13
CA GLN A 92 -13.50 35.60 -8.02
C GLN A 92 -13.68 34.63 -6.85
N ALA A 93 -14.06 35.15 -5.68
CA ALA A 93 -14.37 34.33 -4.53
C ALA A 93 -15.59 33.43 -4.78
N SER A 94 -16.63 33.95 -5.44
CA SER A 94 -17.88 33.22 -5.71
C SER A 94 -17.67 32.02 -6.64
N TYR A 95 -16.89 32.16 -7.72
CA TYR A 95 -16.62 31.02 -8.62
C TYR A 95 -15.57 30.06 -8.07
N ALA A 96 -14.71 30.49 -7.14
CA ALA A 96 -13.70 29.62 -6.54
C ALA A 96 -14.35 28.50 -5.71
N ALA A 97 -15.41 28.81 -4.94
CA ALA A 97 -16.11 27.84 -4.10
C ALA A 97 -16.58 26.55 -4.84
N PRO A 98 -17.33 26.63 -5.96
CA PRO A 98 -17.75 25.42 -6.69
C PRO A 98 -16.58 24.66 -7.32
N LEU A 99 -15.52 25.35 -7.74
CA LEU A 99 -14.33 24.70 -8.30
C LEU A 99 -13.56 23.94 -7.22
N ILE A 100 -13.42 24.53 -6.04
CA ILE A 100 -12.80 23.90 -4.87
C ILE A 100 -13.61 22.66 -4.44
N LEU A 101 -14.95 22.75 -4.40
CA LEU A 101 -15.80 21.59 -4.09
C LEU A 101 -15.60 20.43 -5.08
N LEU A 102 -15.47 20.71 -6.38
CA LEU A 102 -15.18 19.68 -7.37
C LEU A 102 -13.79 19.07 -7.19
N ALA A 103 -12.79 19.87 -6.80
CA ALA A 103 -11.46 19.38 -6.48
C ALA A 103 -11.46 18.52 -5.20
N GLN A 104 -12.22 18.92 -4.18
CA GLN A 104 -12.40 18.18 -2.93
C GLN A 104 -13.10 16.83 -3.15
N ASN A 105 -14.22 16.79 -3.88
CA ASN A 105 -14.90 15.54 -4.21
C ASN A 105 -13.97 14.53 -4.90
N ARG A 106 -13.04 15.00 -5.74
CA ARG A 106 -12.03 14.15 -6.38
C ARG A 106 -10.92 13.71 -5.44
N GLN A 107 -10.57 14.52 -4.45
CA GLN A 107 -9.61 14.15 -3.41
C GLN A 107 -10.22 13.07 -2.51
N ASP A 108 -11.45 13.28 -2.05
CA ASP A 108 -12.19 12.33 -1.20
C ASP A 108 -12.39 10.98 -1.91
N ASP A 109 -12.70 10.99 -3.21
CA ASP A 109 -12.78 9.78 -4.04
C ASP A 109 -11.45 9.00 -4.04
N ARG A 110 -10.31 9.69 -4.14
CA ARG A 110 -8.97 9.07 -4.13
C ARG A 110 -8.63 8.52 -2.75
N ASP A 111 -8.87 9.32 -1.72
CA ASP A 111 -8.57 8.97 -0.33
C ASP A 111 -9.40 7.75 0.10
N ARG A 112 -10.67 7.68 -0.32
CA ARG A 112 -11.53 6.51 -0.10
C ARG A 112 -10.96 5.23 -0.73
N VAL A 113 -10.47 5.30 -1.97
CA VAL A 113 -9.87 4.14 -2.64
C VAL A 113 -8.59 3.71 -1.95
N GLN A 114 -7.76 4.66 -1.50
CA GLN A 114 -6.54 4.37 -0.78
C GLN A 114 -6.83 3.69 0.58
N ILE A 115 -7.80 4.20 1.33
CA ILE A 115 -8.25 3.60 2.60
C ILE A 115 -8.72 2.16 2.40
N GLU A 116 -9.53 1.88 1.37
CA GLU A 116 -10.01 0.52 1.10
C GLU A 116 -8.86 -0.43 0.73
N GLN A 117 -7.87 0.04 -0.04
CA GLN A 117 -6.69 -0.75 -0.35
C GLN A 117 -5.83 -1.04 0.87
N ASP A 118 -5.63 -0.05 1.74
CA ASP A 118 -4.88 -0.21 2.97
C ASP A 118 -5.59 -1.17 3.94
N ARG A 119 -6.93 -1.10 4.00
CA ARG A 119 -7.76 -2.07 4.75
C ARG A 119 -7.56 -3.50 4.24
N GLN A 120 -7.63 -3.71 2.92
CA GLN A 120 -7.40 -5.04 2.33
C GLN A 120 -5.96 -5.54 2.53
N ARG A 121 -4.97 -4.64 2.49
CA ARG A 121 -3.57 -4.99 2.77
C ARG A 121 -3.40 -5.39 4.24
N ALA A 122 -4.01 -4.66 5.16
CA ALA A 122 -3.96 -4.98 6.60
C ALA A 122 -4.60 -6.35 6.88
N GLU A 123 -5.76 -6.64 6.27
CA GLU A 123 -6.42 -7.96 6.39
C GLU A 123 -5.51 -9.09 5.87
N ARG A 124 -4.82 -8.89 4.73
CA ARG A 124 -3.87 -9.88 4.19
C ARG A 124 -2.64 -10.05 5.08
N ASN A 125 -2.05 -8.95 5.56
CA ASN A 125 -0.90 -9.00 6.44
C ASN A 125 -1.22 -9.72 7.75
N LEU A 126 -2.43 -9.51 8.30
CA LEU A 126 -2.90 -10.24 9.47
C LEU A 126 -2.99 -11.74 9.19
N ALA A 127 -3.61 -12.12 8.07
CA ALA A 127 -3.72 -13.53 7.66
C ALA A 127 -2.33 -14.18 7.43
N ASP A 128 -1.39 -13.48 6.79
CA ASP A 128 -0.02 -13.95 6.58
C ASP A 128 0.72 -14.12 7.91
N THR A 129 0.50 -13.20 8.85
CA THR A 129 1.09 -13.29 10.20
C THR A 129 0.50 -14.48 10.98
N GLU A 130 -0.80 -14.71 10.90
CA GLU A 130 -1.44 -15.88 11.52
C GLU A 130 -0.96 -17.18 10.89
N TYR A 131 -0.75 -17.20 9.56
CA TYR A 131 -0.19 -18.35 8.86
C TYR A 131 1.24 -18.65 9.34
N LEU A 132 2.12 -17.64 9.35
CA LEU A 132 3.48 -17.77 9.86
C LEU A 132 3.51 -18.21 11.32
N ALA A 133 2.62 -17.71 12.17
CA ALA A 133 2.53 -18.12 13.56
C ALA A 133 2.19 -19.62 13.69
N ARG A 134 1.26 -20.13 12.87
CA ARG A 134 0.90 -21.56 12.84
C ARG A 134 2.06 -22.42 12.34
N GLU A 135 2.73 -22.00 11.27
CA GLU A 135 3.91 -22.68 10.74
C GLU A 135 5.05 -22.73 11.77
N ILE A 136 5.29 -21.65 12.51
CA ILE A 136 6.30 -21.62 13.58
C ILE A 136 5.94 -22.57 14.72
N VAL A 137 4.66 -22.67 15.11
CA VAL A 137 4.22 -23.62 16.14
C VAL A 137 4.43 -25.07 15.67
N ALA A 138 4.06 -25.39 14.43
CA ALA A 138 4.28 -26.71 13.84
C ALA A 138 5.77 -27.06 13.80
N LEU A 139 6.62 -26.11 13.35
CA LEU A 139 8.06 -26.27 13.33
C LEU A 139 8.64 -26.49 14.75
N ARG A 140 8.17 -25.73 15.74
CA ARG A 140 8.60 -25.87 17.14
C ARG A 140 8.27 -27.25 17.71
N MET A 141 7.07 -27.78 17.43
CA MET A 141 6.68 -29.11 17.87
C MET A 141 7.58 -30.18 17.24
N ALA A 142 7.78 -30.13 15.92
CA ALA A 142 8.67 -31.06 15.22
C ALA A 142 10.12 -31.03 15.76
N VAL A 143 10.65 -29.85 16.08
CA VAL A 143 11.98 -29.69 16.69
C VAL A 143 12.04 -30.25 18.11
N ASN A 144 10.98 -30.07 18.91
CA ASN A 144 10.91 -30.60 20.27
C ASN A 144 10.81 -32.14 20.28
N ASP A 145 10.01 -32.73 19.39
CA ASP A 145 9.87 -34.18 19.26
C ASP A 145 11.21 -34.83 18.89
N MET A 146 11.93 -34.26 17.91
CA MET A 146 13.29 -34.70 17.56
C MET A 146 14.27 -34.64 18.75
N LYS A 147 14.18 -33.62 19.61
CA LYS A 147 15.03 -33.54 20.82
C LYS A 147 14.68 -34.64 21.82
N GLY A 148 13.39 -34.97 21.97
CA GLY A 148 12.91 -36.03 22.85
C GLY A 148 13.55 -37.38 22.51
N ASP A 149 13.48 -37.78 21.24
CA ASP A 149 14.05 -39.07 20.79
C ASP A 149 15.55 -39.20 21.02
N VAL A 150 16.30 -38.12 20.80
CA VAL A 150 17.76 -38.08 21.03
C VAL A 150 18.08 -38.19 22.52
N LEU A 151 17.38 -37.44 23.37
CA LEU A 151 17.52 -37.51 24.83
C LEU A 151 17.22 -38.93 25.34
N THR A 152 16.14 -39.56 24.87
CA THR A 152 15.78 -40.93 25.27
C THR A 152 16.87 -41.93 24.89
N LYS A 153 17.43 -41.81 23.68
CA LYS A 153 18.53 -42.68 23.23
C LYS A 153 19.80 -42.50 24.07
N ASP A 154 20.18 -41.26 24.35
CA ASP A 154 21.38 -40.97 25.15
C ASP A 154 21.21 -41.41 26.61
N VAL A 155 20.01 -41.26 27.19
CA VAL A 155 19.68 -41.78 28.52
C VAL A 155 19.73 -43.30 28.55
N LEU A 156 19.07 -43.99 27.60
CA LEU A 156 19.13 -45.45 27.46
C LEU A 156 20.57 -45.94 27.32
N ARG A 157 21.37 -45.27 26.49
CA ARG A 157 22.77 -45.59 26.29
C ARG A 157 23.59 -45.38 27.56
N GLY A 158 23.31 -44.33 28.32
CA GLY A 158 23.92 -44.05 29.61
C GLY A 158 23.65 -45.15 30.64
N GLU A 159 22.39 -45.55 30.79
CA GLU A 159 21.99 -46.64 31.70
C GLU A 159 22.57 -48.00 31.28
N LEU A 160 22.50 -48.33 29.98
CA LEU A 160 23.14 -49.53 29.43
C LEU A 160 24.64 -49.56 29.73
N LYS A 161 25.33 -48.43 29.56
CA LYS A 161 26.76 -48.33 29.86
C LYS A 161 27.04 -48.51 31.35
N LYS A 162 26.20 -47.94 32.21
CA LYS A 162 26.32 -48.07 33.68
C LYS A 162 26.14 -49.51 34.15
N MET A 163 25.16 -50.23 33.58
CA MET A 163 24.96 -51.66 33.85
C MET A 163 26.14 -52.51 33.37
N LEU A 164 26.67 -52.22 32.18
CA LEU A 164 27.85 -52.89 31.65
C LEU A 164 29.06 -52.74 32.58
N THR A 165 29.35 -51.52 33.05
CA THR A 165 30.46 -51.26 33.97
C THR A 165 30.30 -52.03 35.28
N HIS A 166 29.08 -52.16 35.80
CA HIS A 166 28.81 -52.90 37.05
C HIS A 166 29.08 -54.41 36.94
N LEU A 167 28.93 -54.99 35.75
CA LEU A 167 29.27 -56.39 35.49
C LEU A 167 30.78 -56.58 35.30
N ASP A 168 31.45 -55.61 34.70
CA ASP A 168 32.92 -55.61 34.54
C ASP A 168 33.65 -55.46 35.90
N ASP A 169 33.02 -54.77 36.87
CA ASP A 169 33.51 -54.62 38.25
C ASP A 169 33.08 -55.76 39.20
N ALA A 170 32.17 -56.65 38.77
CA ALA A 170 31.84 -57.86 39.54
C ALA A 170 33.03 -58.84 39.45
N PRO A 171 33.52 -59.33 40.59
CA PRO A 171 34.94 -59.21 40.89
C PRO A 171 35.78 -60.28 40.20
N ARG A 172 36.91 -59.85 39.63
CA ARG A 172 38.14 -60.66 39.58
C ARG A 172 38.67 -60.84 41.02
N LYS A 173 37.90 -61.49 41.89
CA LYS A 173 38.30 -61.99 43.22
C LYS A 173 37.98 -63.47 43.29
N GLU A 174 38.75 -64.27 42.56
CA GLU A 174 38.91 -65.70 42.80
C GLU A 174 40.05 -66.20 41.91
N SER A 175 41.30 -65.94 42.33
CA SER A 175 42.50 -66.71 41.92
C SER A 175 43.78 -66.08 42.47
N SER A 176 43.91 -66.04 43.79
CA SER A 176 45.18 -65.87 44.51
C SER A 176 44.85 -65.93 46.00
N THR A 177 45.34 -66.82 46.85
CA THR A 177 46.39 -67.83 46.78
C THR A 177 46.20 -68.71 48.03
N THR A 178 46.53 -70.00 47.90
CA THR A 178 47.04 -70.95 48.92
C THR A 178 46.62 -70.81 50.39
#